data_AF-A0A1F9E6Y2-F1
#
_entry.id   AF-A0A1F9E6Y2-F1
#
_cell.length_a   1.000
_cell.length_b   1.000
_cell.length_c   1.000
_cell.angle_alpha   90.00
_cell.angle_beta   90.00
_cell.angle_gamma   90.00
#
_symmetry.space_group_name_H-M   'P 1'
#
loop_
_entity.id
_entity.type
_entity.pdbx_description
1 polymer ?
#
loop_
_entity_poly.entity_id
_entity_poly.type
_entity_poly.pdbx_seq_one_letter_code
_entity_poly.pdbx_strand_id
1 'polypeptide(L)'
;MNKKYFLGLWTFVLWLALSSLSPLEATHRVAELQKKLNTILHKKVVKELHLEGEKKEHVLKLMQELDTKKVVAIDQLLHLREELSQKEKDKSISEVDLAKMIEKMDSIKQNIRSIEQEKVDSLKKILTEEQVAKYIVIEHRVAEKIKAAVRRRLKENLKETKEEPHHH
;
A
#
# COMPACT_ATOMS: atom_id res chain seq x y z
N MET A 1 -5.32 24.55 0.72
CA MET A 1 -5.41 23.17 1.26
C MET A 1 -4.46 22.26 0.47
N ASN A 2 -3.35 21.85 1.09
CA ASN A 2 -2.30 21.07 0.43
C ASN A 2 -2.71 19.60 0.25
N LYS A 3 -3.03 19.19 -0.99
CA LYS A 3 -3.33 17.81 -1.42
C LYS A 3 -2.12 16.85 -1.41
N LYS A 4 -1.14 17.04 -0.51
CA LYS A 4 0.15 16.32 -0.56
C LYS A 4 0.34 15.20 0.48
N TYR A 5 -0.61 14.96 1.39
CA TYR A 5 -0.34 14.13 2.57
C TYR A 5 -0.88 12.69 2.55
N PHE A 6 -1.58 12.25 1.49
CA PHE A 6 -2.14 10.90 1.45
C PHE A 6 -1.20 9.81 0.88
N LEU A 7 -0.02 10.19 0.36
CA LEU A 7 0.84 9.27 -0.39
C LEU A 7 1.75 8.35 0.45
N GLY A 8 1.85 8.56 1.75
CA GLY A 8 3.03 8.07 2.48
C GLY A 8 3.06 6.57 2.78
N LEU A 9 1.91 5.88 2.85
CA LEU A 9 1.92 4.45 3.21
C LEU A 9 2.37 3.58 2.02
N TRP A 10 2.00 4.01 0.82
CA TRP A 10 2.06 3.20 -0.38
C TRP A 10 3.46 3.20 -1.01
N THR A 11 4.13 4.35 -1.04
CA THR A 11 5.52 4.44 -1.52
C THR A 11 6.50 3.63 -0.66
N PHE A 12 6.13 3.31 0.57
CA PHE A 12 7.03 2.74 1.57
C PHE A 12 6.93 1.21 1.71
N VAL A 13 5.73 0.64 1.58
CA VAL A 13 5.55 -0.83 1.42
C VAL A 13 6.16 -1.30 0.10
N LEU A 14 6.02 -0.49 -0.96
CA LEU A 14 6.64 -0.73 -2.25
C LEU A 14 8.18 -0.74 -2.16
N TRP A 15 8.77 0.19 -1.40
CA TRP A 15 10.22 0.29 -1.22
C TRP A 15 10.81 -0.89 -0.44
N LEU A 16 10.11 -1.40 0.57
CA LEU A 16 10.52 -2.60 1.32
C LEU A 16 10.55 -3.88 0.48
N ALA A 17 9.60 -4.03 -0.44
CA ALA A 17 9.54 -5.19 -1.33
C ALA A 17 10.75 -5.25 -2.27
N LEU A 18 11.31 -4.08 -2.60
CA LEU A 18 12.41 -3.91 -3.53
C LEU A 18 13.81 -4.10 -2.90
N SER A 19 13.95 -4.02 -1.58
CA SER A 19 15.27 -3.97 -0.93
C SER A 19 15.92 -5.31 -0.59
N SER A 20 15.23 -6.46 -0.71
CA SER A 20 15.83 -7.72 -0.19
C SER A 20 15.31 -9.07 -0.72
N LEU A 21 14.48 -9.16 -1.77
CA LEU A 21 14.00 -10.47 -2.26
C LEU A 21 13.90 -10.57 -3.78
N SER A 22 13.90 -11.82 -4.27
CA SER A 22 13.63 -12.12 -5.67
C SER A 22 12.23 -11.61 -6.10
N PRO A 23 12.03 -11.22 -7.37
CA PRO A 23 10.86 -10.47 -7.83
C PRO A 23 9.49 -11.13 -7.57
N LEU A 24 9.43 -12.45 -7.70
CA LEU A 24 8.20 -13.23 -7.55
C LEU A 24 7.79 -13.41 -6.08
N GLU A 25 8.77 -13.46 -5.17
CA GLU A 25 8.53 -13.58 -3.73
C GLU A 25 8.13 -12.22 -3.13
N ALA A 26 8.60 -11.12 -3.73
CA ALA A 26 8.27 -9.76 -3.32
C ALA A 26 6.80 -9.42 -3.58
N THR A 27 6.23 -9.80 -4.72
CA THR A 27 4.82 -9.52 -5.06
C THR A 27 3.85 -10.28 -4.16
N HIS A 28 4.07 -11.59 -3.99
CA HIS A 28 3.23 -12.42 -3.11
C HIS A 28 3.28 -11.95 -1.64
N ARG A 29 4.48 -11.57 -1.16
CA ARG A 29 4.63 -11.00 0.19
C ARG A 29 3.95 -9.66 0.36
N VAL A 30 4.00 -8.77 -0.64
CA VAL A 30 3.30 -7.47 -0.57
C VAL A 30 1.79 -7.68 -0.48
N ALA A 31 1.22 -8.56 -1.32
CA ALA A 31 -0.22 -8.86 -1.28
C ALA A 31 -0.64 -9.44 0.08
N GLU A 32 0.13 -10.37 0.63
CA GLU A 32 -0.14 -10.97 1.94
C GLU A 32 -0.02 -9.96 3.09
N LEU A 33 1.01 -9.10 3.06
CA LEU A 33 1.17 -8.00 4.00
C LEU A 33 0.00 -7.02 3.91
N GLN A 34 -0.40 -6.63 2.71
CA GLN A 34 -1.54 -5.73 2.48
C GLN A 34 -2.82 -6.33 3.09
N LYS A 35 -3.06 -7.64 2.89
CA LYS A 35 -4.22 -8.35 3.45
C LYS A 35 -4.20 -8.36 5.00
N LYS A 36 -3.03 -8.59 5.61
CA LYS A 36 -2.86 -8.53 7.07
C LYS A 36 -3.14 -7.12 7.60
N LEU A 37 -2.62 -6.10 6.93
CA LEU A 37 -2.83 -4.69 7.29
C LEU A 37 -4.31 -4.29 7.18
N ASN A 38 -4.98 -4.67 6.11
CA ASN A 38 -6.41 -4.42 5.92
C ASN A 38 -7.22 -5.09 7.03
N THR A 39 -6.88 -6.32 7.40
CA THR A 39 -7.54 -7.03 8.51
C THR A 39 -7.39 -6.29 9.84
N ILE A 40 -6.20 -5.74 10.14
CA ILE A 40 -5.95 -4.94 11.34
C ILE A 40 -6.78 -3.65 11.29
N LEU A 41 -6.81 -2.97 10.15
CA LEU A 41 -7.60 -1.76 9.95
C LEU A 41 -9.09 -2.03 10.15
N HIS A 42 -9.63 -3.08 9.53
CA HIS A 42 -11.03 -3.49 9.63
C HIS A 42 -11.45 -3.74 11.08
N LYS A 43 -10.64 -4.51 11.83
CA LYS A 43 -10.87 -4.76 13.27
C LYS A 43 -10.90 -3.46 14.08
N LYS A 44 -9.98 -2.52 13.79
CA LYS A 44 -9.94 -1.22 14.48
C LYS A 44 -11.14 -0.35 14.13
N VAL A 45 -11.55 -0.32 12.87
CA VAL A 45 -12.71 0.45 12.41
C VAL A 45 -13.98 -0.04 13.09
N VAL A 46 -14.22 -1.36 13.10
CA VAL A 46 -15.40 -1.94 13.79
C VAL A 46 -15.41 -1.57 15.27
N LYS A 47 -14.27 -1.73 15.96
CA LYS A 47 -14.17 -1.47 17.39
C LYS A 47 -14.33 0.01 17.72
N GLU A 48 -13.59 0.89 17.05
CA GLU A 48 -13.52 2.32 17.40
C GLU A 48 -14.72 3.12 16.88
N LEU A 49 -15.42 2.63 15.85
CA LEU A 49 -16.68 3.21 15.37
C LEU A 49 -17.94 2.57 15.97
N HIS A 50 -17.77 1.55 16.84
CA HIS A 50 -18.86 0.78 17.44
C HIS A 50 -19.86 0.27 16.39
N LEU A 51 -19.33 -0.37 15.32
CA LEU A 51 -20.18 -0.90 14.25
C LEU A 51 -20.78 -2.23 14.66
N GLU A 52 -22.09 -2.34 14.57
CA GLU A 52 -22.87 -3.53 14.92
C GLU A 52 -23.89 -3.89 13.82
N GLY A 53 -24.39 -5.13 13.88
CA GLY A 53 -25.44 -5.65 12.98
C GLY A 53 -25.13 -5.49 11.49
N GLU A 54 -26.18 -5.25 10.70
CA GLU A 54 -26.10 -5.10 9.24
C GLU A 54 -25.17 -3.94 8.81
N LYS A 55 -25.11 -2.87 9.60
CA LYS A 55 -24.24 -1.72 9.31
C LYS A 55 -22.76 -2.12 9.33
N LYS A 56 -22.35 -2.96 10.29
CA LYS A 56 -20.99 -3.52 10.35
C LYS A 56 -20.68 -4.36 9.12
N GLU A 57 -21.58 -5.26 8.75
CA GLU A 57 -21.40 -6.16 7.61
C GLU A 57 -21.27 -5.37 6.31
N HIS A 58 -22.14 -4.39 6.10
CA HIS A 58 -22.12 -3.53 4.92
C HIS A 58 -20.80 -2.74 4.83
N VAL A 59 -20.34 -2.13 5.92
CA VAL A 59 -19.07 -1.39 5.95
C VAL A 59 -17.88 -2.30 5.68
N LEU A 60 -17.83 -3.48 6.31
CA LEU A 60 -16.73 -4.43 6.12
C LEU A 60 -16.68 -4.96 4.68
N LYS A 61 -17.83 -5.31 4.11
CA LYS A 61 -17.92 -5.78 2.72
C LYS A 61 -17.43 -4.72 1.75
N LEU A 62 -17.92 -3.47 1.91
CA LEU A 62 -17.48 -2.34 1.09
C LEU A 62 -15.97 -2.10 1.19
N MET A 63 -15.44 -2.09 2.42
CA MET A 63 -14.00 -1.92 2.65
C MET A 63 -13.20 -3.05 2.01
N GLN A 64 -13.65 -4.30 2.13
CA GLN A 64 -12.99 -5.46 1.56
C GLN A 64 -12.96 -5.44 0.03
N GLU A 65 -14.07 -5.08 -0.62
CA GLU A 65 -14.16 -4.98 -2.08
C GLU A 65 -13.16 -3.94 -2.63
N LEU A 66 -13.15 -2.74 -2.05
CA LEU A 66 -12.25 -1.67 -2.50
C LEU A 66 -10.78 -1.94 -2.14
N ASP A 67 -10.53 -2.55 -0.98
CA ASP A 67 -9.19 -2.99 -0.60
C ASP A 67 -8.66 -4.07 -1.57
N THR A 68 -9.53 -4.97 -2.05
CA THR A 68 -9.17 -5.98 -3.06
C THR A 68 -8.84 -5.34 -4.40
N LYS A 69 -9.70 -4.42 -4.89
CA LYS A 69 -9.40 -3.65 -6.12
C LYS A 69 -8.06 -2.92 -6.01
N LYS A 70 -7.80 -2.31 -4.85
CA LYS A 70 -6.54 -1.63 -4.58
C LYS A 70 -5.36 -2.58 -4.67
N VAL A 71 -5.42 -3.74 -3.99
CA VAL A 71 -4.37 -4.78 -4.03
C VAL A 71 -4.00 -5.16 -5.46
N VAL A 72 -5.00 -5.42 -6.31
CA VAL A 72 -4.78 -5.75 -7.72
C VAL A 72 -4.05 -4.63 -8.47
N ALA A 73 -4.42 -3.36 -8.23
CA ALA A 73 -3.72 -2.24 -8.84
C ALA A 73 -2.27 -2.09 -8.32
N ILE A 74 -1.98 -2.44 -7.06
CA ILE A 74 -0.60 -2.50 -6.56
C ILE A 74 0.20 -3.57 -7.29
N ASP A 75 -0.38 -4.75 -7.42
CA ASP A 75 0.25 -5.88 -8.07
C ASP A 75 0.62 -5.55 -9.52
N GLN A 76 -0.30 -4.92 -10.26
CA GLN A 76 -0.03 -4.40 -11.61
C GLN A 76 1.14 -3.41 -11.64
N LEU A 77 1.25 -2.49 -10.66
CA LEU A 77 2.36 -1.55 -10.63
C LEU A 77 3.70 -2.25 -10.33
N LEU A 78 3.69 -3.24 -9.42
CA LEU A 78 4.89 -4.00 -9.08
C LEU A 78 5.39 -4.80 -10.29
N HIS A 79 4.49 -5.49 -10.99
CA HIS A 79 4.83 -6.19 -12.23
C HIS A 79 5.42 -5.27 -13.29
N LEU A 80 4.83 -4.08 -13.49
CA LEU A 80 5.33 -3.11 -14.47
C LEU A 80 6.72 -2.55 -14.09
N ARG A 81 7.01 -2.40 -12.80
CA ARG A 81 8.33 -2.01 -12.30
C ARG A 81 9.35 -3.11 -12.49
N GLU A 82 8.95 -4.36 -12.28
CA GLU A 82 9.82 -5.50 -12.50
C GLU A 82 10.18 -5.64 -13.97
N GLU A 83 9.19 -5.53 -14.85
CA GLU A 83 9.42 -5.53 -16.30
C GLU A 83 10.41 -4.42 -16.70
N LEU A 84 10.28 -3.24 -16.10
CA LEU A 84 11.20 -2.13 -16.36
C LEU A 84 12.63 -2.44 -15.88
N SER A 85 12.76 -2.91 -14.63
CA SER A 85 14.04 -3.31 -14.02
C SER A 85 14.74 -4.38 -14.86
N GLN A 86 14.00 -5.37 -15.36
CA GLN A 86 14.56 -6.43 -16.18
C GLN A 86 15.02 -5.92 -17.54
N LYS A 87 14.21 -5.08 -18.21
CA LYS A 87 14.60 -4.49 -19.50
C LYS A 87 15.78 -3.51 -19.39
N GLU A 88 15.92 -2.80 -18.25
CA GLU A 88 17.09 -1.98 -17.96
C GLU A 88 18.36 -2.83 -17.82
N LYS A 89 18.30 -3.96 -17.11
CA LYS A 89 19.43 -4.91 -16.99
C LYS A 89 19.84 -5.49 -18.34
N ASP A 90 18.86 -5.88 -19.14
CA ASP A 90 19.08 -6.49 -20.46
C ASP A 90 19.47 -5.45 -21.54
N LYS A 91 19.50 -4.15 -21.17
CA LYS A 91 19.70 -3.00 -22.09
C LYS A 91 18.79 -3.06 -23.32
N SER A 92 17.59 -3.62 -23.16
CA SER A 92 16.67 -3.97 -24.24
C SER A 92 15.50 -3.01 -24.38
N ILE A 93 15.54 -1.86 -23.70
CA ILE A 93 14.47 -0.86 -23.71
C ILE A 93 14.77 0.31 -24.63
N SER A 94 13.79 0.66 -25.48
CA SER A 94 13.82 1.89 -26.28
C SER A 94 13.24 3.07 -25.48
N GLU A 95 13.60 4.32 -25.81
CA GLU A 95 13.01 5.50 -25.18
C GLU A 95 11.48 5.56 -25.35
N VAL A 96 10.97 5.08 -26.48
CA VAL A 96 9.53 5.02 -26.77
C VAL A 96 8.82 4.03 -25.84
N ASP A 97 9.42 2.86 -25.61
CA ASP A 97 8.85 1.86 -24.71
C ASP A 97 8.97 2.30 -23.25
N LEU A 98 10.06 2.97 -22.87
CA LEU A 98 10.22 3.58 -21.55
C LEU A 98 9.10 4.61 -21.29
N ALA A 99 8.83 5.51 -22.24
CA ALA A 99 7.76 6.50 -22.12
C ALA A 99 6.38 5.85 -21.91
N LYS A 100 6.06 4.80 -22.67
CA LYS A 100 4.81 4.03 -22.51
C LYS A 100 4.70 3.35 -21.15
N MET A 101 5.80 2.80 -20.62
CA MET A 101 5.81 2.17 -19.30
C MET A 101 5.60 3.21 -18.20
N ILE A 102 6.23 4.38 -18.30
CA ILE A 102 6.04 5.49 -17.36
C ILE A 102 4.57 5.94 -17.36
N GLU A 103 3.97 6.13 -18.53
CA GLU A 103 2.55 6.52 -18.65
C GLU A 103 1.62 5.49 -18.01
N LYS A 104 1.84 4.20 -18.27
CA LYS A 104 1.10 3.10 -17.62
C LYS A 104 1.27 3.12 -16.10
N MET A 105 2.48 3.33 -15.60
CA MET A 105 2.73 3.43 -14.15
C MET A 105 1.95 4.59 -13.52
N ASP A 106 1.93 5.74 -14.18
CA ASP A 106 1.23 6.91 -13.66
C ASP A 106 -0.28 6.74 -13.71
N SER A 107 -0.82 6.13 -14.76
CA SER A 107 -2.23 5.73 -14.84
C SER A 107 -2.62 4.79 -13.69
N ILE A 108 -1.82 3.77 -13.40
CA ILE A 108 -2.07 2.86 -12.27
C ILE A 108 -2.02 3.61 -10.93
N LYS A 109 -1.05 4.50 -10.72
CA LYS A 109 -0.98 5.35 -9.50
C LYS A 109 -2.21 6.24 -9.35
N GLN A 110 -2.72 6.79 -10.44
CA GLN A 110 -3.96 7.58 -10.42
C GLN A 110 -5.16 6.71 -10.07
N ASN A 111 -5.27 5.51 -10.63
CA ASN A 111 -6.31 4.54 -10.30
C ASN A 111 -6.31 4.20 -8.80
N ILE A 112 -5.14 3.92 -8.21
CA ILE A 112 -5.02 3.65 -6.77
C ILE A 112 -5.54 4.80 -5.91
N ARG A 113 -5.21 6.05 -6.28
CA ARG A 113 -5.73 7.24 -5.58
C ARG A 113 -7.24 7.36 -5.73
N SER A 114 -7.76 7.05 -6.92
CA SER A 114 -9.21 7.05 -7.17
C SER A 114 -9.93 6.04 -6.29
N ILE A 115 -9.38 4.84 -6.11
CA ILE A 115 -9.96 3.79 -5.24
C ILE A 115 -9.99 4.26 -3.77
N GLU A 116 -8.95 4.92 -3.28
CA GLU A 116 -8.94 5.48 -1.91
C GLU A 116 -10.03 6.55 -1.73
N GLN A 117 -10.20 7.42 -2.73
CA GLN A 117 -11.25 8.44 -2.71
C GLN A 117 -12.66 7.80 -2.77
N GLU A 118 -12.86 6.83 -3.66
CA GLU A 118 -14.10 6.04 -3.79
C GLU A 118 -14.47 5.37 -2.45
N LYS A 119 -13.49 4.87 -1.70
CA LYS A 119 -13.69 4.28 -0.38
C LYS A 119 -14.25 5.27 0.62
N VAL A 120 -13.64 6.45 0.72
CA VAL A 120 -14.12 7.51 1.62
C VAL A 120 -15.52 7.96 1.22
N ASP A 121 -15.75 8.20 -0.06
CA ASP A 121 -17.05 8.70 -0.54
C ASP A 121 -18.16 7.66 -0.42
N SER A 122 -17.84 6.38 -0.55
CA SER A 122 -18.82 5.32 -0.32
C SER A 122 -19.11 5.10 1.16
N LEU A 123 -18.11 5.24 2.04
CA LEU A 123 -18.32 5.19 3.49
C LEU A 123 -19.22 6.34 3.98
N LYS A 124 -19.13 7.54 3.39
CA LYS A 124 -20.04 8.66 3.70
C LYS A 124 -21.51 8.36 3.44
N LYS A 125 -21.83 7.39 2.58
CA LYS A 125 -23.21 6.97 2.31
C LYS A 125 -23.79 6.06 3.40
N ILE A 126 -22.94 5.51 4.27
CA ILE A 126 -23.31 4.50 5.27
C ILE A 126 -23.03 4.98 6.70
N LEU A 127 -21.97 5.77 6.88
CA LEU A 127 -21.49 6.28 8.15
C LEU A 127 -21.89 7.75 8.34
N THR A 128 -21.98 8.19 9.60
CA THR A 128 -22.12 9.62 9.91
C THR A 128 -20.83 10.37 9.61
N GLU A 129 -20.89 11.70 9.46
CA GLU A 129 -19.69 12.52 9.25
C GLU A 129 -18.64 12.32 10.36
N GLU A 130 -19.08 12.22 11.61
CA GLU A 130 -18.20 11.94 12.75
C GLU A 130 -17.51 10.57 12.63
N GLN A 131 -18.26 9.54 12.22
CA GLN A 131 -17.71 8.21 12.00
C GLN A 131 -16.72 8.18 10.83
N VAL A 132 -16.99 8.92 9.75
CA VAL A 132 -16.05 9.08 8.63
C VAL A 132 -14.79 9.82 9.06
N ALA A 133 -14.89 10.89 9.84
CA ALA A 133 -13.74 11.60 10.37
C ALA A 133 -12.88 10.68 11.26
N LYS A 134 -13.52 9.91 12.15
CA LYS A 134 -12.84 8.89 12.97
C LYS A 134 -12.18 7.81 12.10
N TYR A 135 -12.84 7.33 11.04
CA TYR A 135 -12.26 6.39 10.08
C TYR A 135 -10.95 6.94 9.48
N ILE A 136 -10.95 8.18 8.99
CA ILE A 136 -9.75 8.82 8.41
C ILE A 136 -8.62 8.89 9.44
N VAL A 137 -8.93 9.22 10.69
CA VAL A 137 -7.94 9.26 11.78
C VAL A 137 -7.43 7.87 12.15
N ILE A 138 -8.26 6.84 12.12
CA ILE A 138 -7.84 5.44 12.33
C ILE A 138 -6.89 5.00 11.22
N GLU A 139 -7.26 5.24 9.96
CA GLU A 139 -6.46 4.91 8.79
C GLU A 139 -5.08 5.59 8.85
N HIS A 140 -5.04 6.88 9.13
CA HIS A 140 -3.79 7.61 9.29
C HIS A 140 -2.91 7.06 10.42
N ARG A 141 -3.48 6.78 11.60
CA ARG A 141 -2.73 6.19 12.72
C ARG A 141 -2.16 4.81 12.40
N VAL A 142 -2.93 3.98 11.69
CA VAL A 142 -2.46 2.66 11.24
C VAL A 142 -1.30 2.83 10.25
N ALA A 143 -1.45 3.75 9.30
CA ALA A 143 -0.40 4.05 8.33
C ALA A 143 0.91 4.50 8.98
N GLU A 144 0.86 5.42 9.94
CA GLU A 144 2.05 5.91 10.65
C GLU A 144 2.74 4.81 11.47
N LYS A 145 1.96 3.93 12.12
CA LYS A 145 2.53 2.78 12.85
C LYS A 145 3.30 1.83 11.93
N ILE A 146 2.76 1.57 10.74
CA ILE A 146 3.42 0.73 9.74
C ILE A 146 4.72 1.39 9.28
N LYS A 147 4.67 2.68 8.90
CA LYS A 147 5.88 3.43 8.52
C LYS A 147 6.95 3.39 9.62
N ALA A 148 6.57 3.59 10.87
CA ALA A 148 7.50 3.56 11.99
C ALA A 148 8.13 2.17 12.17
N ALA A 149 7.33 1.10 12.14
CA ALA A 149 7.81 -0.28 12.25
C ALA A 149 8.79 -0.64 11.13
N VAL A 150 8.48 -0.23 9.91
CA VAL A 150 9.34 -0.45 8.75
C VAL A 150 10.64 0.33 8.87
N ARG A 151 10.59 1.64 9.18
CA ARG A 151 11.80 2.46 9.42
C ARG A 151 12.71 1.86 10.47
N ARG A 152 12.12 1.26 11.52
CA ARG A 152 12.87 0.59 12.58
C ARG A 152 13.63 -0.63 12.05
N ARG A 153 12.95 -1.55 11.35
CA ARG A 153 13.58 -2.73 10.74
C ARG A 153 14.71 -2.36 9.78
N LEU A 154 14.51 -1.33 8.96
CA LEU A 154 15.55 -0.87 8.04
C LEU A 154 16.80 -0.38 8.76
N LYS A 155 16.63 0.34 9.89
CA LYS A 155 17.76 0.79 10.71
C LYS A 155 18.46 -0.39 11.41
N GLU A 156 17.72 -1.42 11.81
CA GLU A 156 18.27 -2.64 12.41
C GLU A 156 19.11 -3.41 11.37
N ASN A 157 18.57 -3.65 10.17
CA ASN A 157 19.31 -4.32 9.07
C ASN A 157 20.56 -3.54 8.62
N LEU A 158 20.51 -2.20 8.63
CA LEU A 158 21.66 -1.33 8.32
C LEU A 158 22.75 -1.36 9.41
N LYS A 159 22.42 -1.76 10.63
CA LYS A 159 23.38 -1.95 11.72
C LYS A 159 23.99 -3.34 11.65
N GLU A 160 23.19 -4.38 11.42
CA GLU A 160 23.65 -5.76 11.25
C GLU A 160 24.65 -5.89 10.08
N THR A 161 24.40 -5.22 8.95
CA THR A 161 25.34 -5.18 7.81
C THR A 161 26.64 -4.40 8.05
N LYS A 162 26.72 -3.59 9.12
CA LYS A 162 27.96 -2.92 9.54
C LYS A 162 28.73 -3.70 10.61
N GLU A 163 28.12 -4.71 11.20
CA GLU A 163 28.68 -5.50 12.31
C GLU A 163 29.17 -6.88 11.89
N GLU A 164 29.06 -7.29 10.61
CA GLU A 164 29.80 -8.45 10.09
C GLU A 164 31.31 -8.16 10.12
N PRO A 165 32.10 -8.79 11.00
CA PRO A 165 33.54 -8.65 10.97
C PRO A 165 34.08 -9.44 9.79
N HIS A 166 34.96 -8.81 9.02
CA HIS A 166 35.90 -9.52 8.15
C HIS A 166 36.64 -10.58 8.99
N HIS A 167 36.19 -11.83 8.90
CA HIS A 167 37.02 -12.98 9.26
C HIS A 167 37.86 -13.33 8.03
N HIS A 168 39.07 -12.77 8.03
CA HIS A 168 40.22 -13.22 7.27
C HIS A 168 40.64 -14.64 7.69
#